data_AF-A0A2N5GWM7-F1
#
_entry.id   AF-A0A2N5GWM7-F1
#
_cell.length_a   1.000
_cell.length_b   1.000
_cell.length_c   1.000
_cell.angle_alpha   90.00
_cell.angle_beta   90.00
_cell.angle_gamma   90.00
#
_symmetry.space_group_name_H-M   'P 1'
#
loop_
_entity.id
_entity.type
_entity.pdbx_description
1 polymer ?
#
loop_
_entity_poly.entity_id
_entity_poly.type
_entity_poly.pdbx_seq_one_letter_code
_entity_poly.pdbx_strand_id
1 'polypeptide(L)'
;MEMVDIIKIVIFSLMGGYATFLTNRSIAVYHDGLRPIMPEFLNGNMTRRELGGVTFAISIGFITGFAMPITIATGIIVIHIVLLSADIIGTFVKNTALAVFIGVVYGAIVPLTLDAIIKGFEYLPVNFLDALASVGDPIIYAFVAFPAIAVGYQFGKGKGLITFLLSALGWIITERINPVNIAGNEVALSTQGIAMLVGMICLITYAARDKSRVEDIGDGLFAENVKRIRKNIYFLLPMGAILAIAANYHWIAGEPIAAALLADGEITSAALVAFIQALAFMPLVITTALVSGVYATNGWCDWIIGLGYVSANPVMAGVLGAGAMGAEVLSMGRIGKFLNKFPALKLSGDNIRSAMLQILEIALLVGGINAANQIWPGTGMFMVVALYILNEIAGKPVIRLAAGPIAAIIVGILVNILALTGLYIVQ
;
A
#
# COMPACT_ATOMS: atom_id res chain seq x y z
N MET A 1 25.48 2.19 -16.96
CA MET A 1 24.13 2.34 -16.40
C MET A 1 23.21 2.61 -17.57
N GLU A 2 22.19 1.79 -17.77
CA GLU A 2 21.31 1.93 -18.93
C GLU A 2 20.47 3.20 -18.80
N MET A 3 19.97 3.74 -19.92
CA MET A 3 19.14 4.96 -19.89
C MET A 3 17.89 4.79 -19.02
N VAL A 4 17.35 3.58 -18.97
CA VAL A 4 16.18 3.22 -18.15
C VAL A 4 16.50 3.32 -16.65
N ASP A 5 17.67 2.85 -16.23
CA ASP A 5 18.13 2.95 -14.83
C ASP A 5 18.25 4.42 -14.37
N ILE A 6 18.79 5.28 -15.24
CA ILE A 6 18.90 6.73 -14.95
C ILE A 6 17.50 7.33 -14.77
N ILE A 7 16.56 7.00 -15.64
CA ILE A 7 15.18 7.49 -15.57
C ILE A 7 14.50 7.02 -14.27
N LYS A 8 14.66 5.74 -13.90
CA LYS A 8 14.17 5.18 -12.64
C LYS A 8 14.70 5.97 -11.43
N ILE A 9 16.01 6.17 -11.36
CA ILE A 9 16.64 6.94 -10.26
C ILE A 9 16.10 8.37 -10.21
N VAL A 10 16.00 9.05 -11.35
CA VAL A 10 15.50 10.44 -11.41
C VAL A 10 14.05 10.52 -10.93
N ILE A 11 13.18 9.61 -11.38
CA ILE A 11 11.76 9.61 -10.97
C ILE A 11 11.63 9.36 -9.47
N PHE A 12 12.33 8.39 -8.91
CA PHE A 12 12.29 8.12 -7.48
C PHE A 12 12.94 9.24 -6.65
N SER A 13 13.98 9.89 -7.16
CA SER A 13 14.58 11.08 -6.56
C SER A 13 13.59 12.23 -6.47
N LEU A 14 12.87 12.50 -7.57
CA LEU A 14 11.81 13.51 -7.60
C LEU A 14 10.67 13.13 -6.64
N MET A 15 10.27 11.87 -6.61
CA MET A 15 9.22 11.37 -5.71
C MET A 15 9.58 11.56 -4.25
N GLY A 16 10.77 11.09 -3.83
CA GLY A 16 11.24 11.21 -2.45
C GLY A 16 11.42 12.68 -2.04
N GLY A 17 12.06 13.49 -2.88
CA GLY A 17 12.25 14.91 -2.61
C GLY A 17 10.94 15.70 -2.51
N TYR A 18 10.02 15.47 -3.44
CA TYR A 18 8.76 16.19 -3.50
C TYR A 18 7.78 15.78 -2.41
N ALA A 19 7.66 14.47 -2.13
CA ALA A 19 6.90 13.99 -0.97
C ALA A 19 7.45 14.60 0.33
N THR A 20 8.77 14.63 0.49
CA THR A 20 9.41 15.22 1.68
C THR A 20 9.10 16.71 1.81
N PHE A 21 9.09 17.45 0.70
CA PHE A 21 8.66 18.85 0.67
C PHE A 21 7.22 19.03 1.18
N LEU A 22 6.29 18.21 0.69
CA LEU A 22 4.88 18.29 1.08
C LEU A 22 4.68 18.03 2.57
N THR A 23 5.35 17.01 3.11
CA THR A 23 5.31 16.69 4.54
C THR A 23 5.97 17.78 5.38
N ASN A 24 7.13 18.29 4.94
CA ASN A 24 7.86 19.33 5.68
C ASN A 24 7.05 20.62 5.84
N ARG A 25 6.30 20.98 4.80
CA ARG A 25 5.41 22.14 4.76
C ARG A 25 4.01 21.86 5.31
N SER A 26 3.76 20.65 5.81
CA SER A 26 2.46 20.21 6.33
C SER A 26 1.32 20.46 5.34
N ILE A 27 1.59 20.16 4.07
CA ILE A 27 0.64 20.22 2.95
C ILE A 27 -0.03 18.86 2.77
N ALA A 28 0.76 17.81 2.72
CA ALA A 28 0.30 16.43 2.65
C ALA A 28 1.22 15.53 3.47
N VAL A 29 0.66 14.42 3.96
CA VAL A 29 1.42 13.31 4.56
C VAL A 29 0.82 12.01 4.06
N TYR A 30 1.66 11.00 3.87
CA TYR A 30 1.20 9.70 3.37
C TYR A 30 0.56 8.87 4.48
N HIS A 31 1.21 8.79 5.65
CA HIS A 31 0.75 7.93 6.74
C HIS A 31 -0.61 8.36 7.28
N ASP A 32 -1.61 7.49 7.16
CA ASP A 32 -2.99 7.75 7.59
C ASP A 32 -3.09 8.09 9.08
N GLY A 33 -2.37 7.36 9.93
CA GLY A 33 -2.28 7.63 11.37
C GLY A 33 -1.59 8.95 11.73
N LEU A 34 -0.83 9.57 10.82
CA LEU A 34 -0.20 10.86 11.07
C LEU A 34 -1.18 12.02 10.86
N ARG A 35 -2.08 11.93 9.87
CA ARG A 35 -3.03 13.01 9.54
C ARG A 35 -3.84 13.48 10.76
N PRO A 36 -4.47 12.61 11.58
CA PRO A 36 -5.18 13.01 12.79
C PRO A 36 -4.33 13.72 13.85
N ILE A 37 -3.00 13.55 13.82
CA ILE A 37 -2.05 14.10 14.80
C ILE A 37 -1.55 15.48 14.34
N MET A 38 -1.55 15.75 13.04
CA MET A 38 -1.11 17.02 12.46
C MET A 38 -1.74 18.27 13.10
N PRO A 39 -3.03 18.31 13.50
CA PRO A 39 -3.60 19.44 14.25
C PRO A 39 -2.80 19.86 15.48
N GLU A 40 -2.31 18.91 16.28
CA GLU A 40 -1.53 19.23 17.49
C GLU A 40 -0.26 20.00 17.15
N PHE A 41 0.41 19.61 16.07
CA PHE A 41 1.58 20.33 15.57
C PHE A 41 1.22 21.69 14.97
N LEU A 42 0.15 21.75 14.18
CA LEU A 42 -0.30 22.97 13.49
C LEU A 42 -0.82 24.04 14.44
N ASN A 43 -1.41 23.63 15.57
CA ASN A 43 -1.90 24.52 16.62
C ASN A 43 -0.80 24.91 17.63
N GLY A 44 0.41 24.34 17.52
CA GLY A 44 1.54 24.63 18.39
C GLY A 44 1.57 23.85 19.71
N ASN A 45 0.68 22.87 19.89
CA ASN A 45 0.62 22.00 21.07
C ASN A 45 1.68 20.89 21.06
N MET A 46 2.23 20.59 19.88
CA MET A 46 3.26 19.57 19.68
C MET A 46 4.47 20.18 18.99
N THR A 47 5.66 19.85 19.49
CA THR A 47 6.92 20.26 18.88
C THR A 47 7.22 19.41 17.64
N ARG A 48 8.05 19.95 16.73
CA ARG A 48 8.49 19.19 15.54
C ARG A 48 9.23 17.90 15.89
N ARG A 49 9.96 17.88 17.01
CA ARG A 49 10.71 16.70 17.47
C ARG A 49 9.76 15.59 17.95
N GLU A 50 8.71 15.95 18.67
CA GLU A 50 7.65 15.02 19.08
C GLU A 50 6.91 14.46 17.86
N LEU A 51 6.53 15.33 16.93
CA LEU A 51 5.89 14.91 15.67
C LEU A 51 6.77 13.93 14.89
N GLY A 52 8.07 14.21 14.77
CA GLY A 52 9.03 13.32 14.11
C GLY A 52 9.14 11.97 14.81
N GLY A 53 9.21 11.96 16.15
CA GLY A 53 9.25 10.72 16.95
C GLY A 53 8.01 9.85 16.75
N VAL A 54 6.82 10.46 16.78
CA VAL A 54 5.55 9.76 16.52
C VAL A 54 5.52 9.23 15.09
N THR A 55 5.90 10.06 14.12
CA THR A 55 5.93 9.68 12.70
C THR A 55 6.83 8.49 12.45
N PHE A 56 8.02 8.48 13.05
CA PHE A 56 8.94 7.35 12.99
C PHE A 56 8.33 6.08 13.58
N ALA A 57 7.78 6.16 14.79
CA ALA A 57 7.24 5.00 15.50
C ALA A 57 6.11 4.32 14.72
N ILE A 58 5.20 5.09 14.12
CA ILE A 58 4.08 4.54 13.35
C ILE A 58 4.51 4.06 11.96
N SER A 59 5.53 4.69 11.35
CA SER A 59 5.92 4.43 9.96
C SER A 59 6.93 3.30 9.80
N ILE A 60 7.91 3.19 10.72
CA ILE A 60 9.03 2.26 10.56
C ILE A 60 8.55 0.81 10.47
N GLY A 61 7.51 0.47 11.24
CA GLY A 61 6.88 -0.84 11.22
C GLY A 61 6.33 -1.21 9.84
N PHE A 62 5.71 -0.29 9.10
CA PHE A 62 5.20 -0.57 7.75
C PHE A 62 6.34 -0.75 6.74
N ILE A 63 7.37 0.11 6.84
CA ILE A 63 8.54 0.09 5.95
C ILE A 63 9.29 -1.25 6.07
N THR A 64 9.71 -1.60 7.28
CA THR A 64 10.48 -2.83 7.53
C THR A 64 9.58 -4.05 7.56
N GLY A 65 8.31 -3.86 7.87
CA GLY A 65 7.38 -4.92 8.17
C GLY A 65 6.70 -5.58 6.99
N PHE A 66 6.46 -4.87 5.88
CA PHE A 66 5.99 -5.55 4.67
C PHE A 66 6.49 -4.90 3.41
N ALA A 67 6.67 -3.57 3.41
CA ALA A 67 7.04 -2.87 2.20
C ALA A 67 8.40 -3.37 1.67
N MET A 68 9.42 -3.44 2.52
CA MET A 68 10.75 -3.92 2.15
C MET A 68 10.76 -5.42 1.79
N PRO A 69 10.24 -6.36 2.62
CA PRO A 69 10.25 -7.76 2.25
C PRO A 69 9.52 -8.07 0.95
N ILE A 70 8.36 -7.45 0.72
CA ILE A 70 7.60 -7.64 -0.52
C ILE A 70 8.35 -7.04 -1.70
N THR A 71 8.94 -5.85 -1.54
CA THR A 71 9.75 -5.24 -2.60
C THR A 71 10.90 -6.12 -3.03
N ILE A 72 11.57 -6.79 -2.09
CA ILE A 72 12.65 -7.73 -2.39
C ILE A 72 12.09 -8.99 -3.06
N ALA A 73 10.94 -9.49 -2.60
CA ALA A 73 10.30 -10.68 -3.14
C ALA A 73 9.80 -10.49 -4.58
N THR A 74 9.15 -9.35 -4.86
CA THR A 74 8.49 -9.10 -6.15
C THR A 74 9.37 -8.32 -7.13
N GLY A 75 10.45 -7.70 -6.66
CA GLY A 75 11.24 -6.74 -7.44
C GLY A 75 10.53 -5.41 -7.70
N ILE A 76 9.35 -5.19 -7.12
CA ILE A 76 8.53 -3.99 -7.33
C ILE A 76 8.50 -3.16 -6.06
N ILE A 77 8.87 -1.87 -6.16
CA ILE A 77 8.99 -1.01 -4.99
C ILE A 77 7.59 -0.72 -4.43
N VAL A 78 7.30 -1.19 -3.23
CA VAL A 78 6.10 -0.78 -2.50
C VAL A 78 6.25 0.68 -2.07
N ILE A 79 5.30 1.52 -2.45
CA ILE A 79 5.32 2.99 -2.27
C ILE A 79 5.62 3.43 -0.83
N HIS A 80 5.20 2.62 0.13
CA HIS A 80 5.44 2.77 1.56
C HIS A 80 6.93 3.01 1.86
N ILE A 81 7.86 2.36 1.15
CA ILE A 81 9.31 2.56 1.36
C ILE A 81 9.71 4.02 1.12
N VAL A 82 9.11 4.67 0.12
CA VAL A 82 9.47 6.03 -0.30
C VAL A 82 8.66 7.05 0.50
N LEU A 83 7.33 6.94 0.52
CA LEU A 83 6.48 7.99 1.07
C LEU A 83 6.46 8.03 2.60
N LEU A 84 6.55 6.89 3.28
CA LEU A 84 6.68 6.89 4.74
C LEU A 84 8.04 7.43 5.19
N SER A 85 9.10 7.11 4.45
CA SER A 85 10.42 7.68 4.72
C SER A 85 10.42 9.19 4.46
N ALA A 86 9.73 9.66 3.42
CA ALA A 86 9.53 11.08 3.18
C ALA A 86 8.74 11.77 4.32
N ASP A 87 7.75 11.09 4.91
CA ASP A 87 7.05 11.59 6.09
C ASP A 87 7.99 11.72 7.30
N ILE A 88 8.81 10.71 7.56
CA ILE A 88 9.81 10.72 8.64
C ILE A 88 10.80 11.89 8.42
N ILE A 89 11.42 11.98 7.24
CA ILE A 89 12.41 13.03 6.93
C ILE A 89 11.76 14.41 7.01
N GLY A 90 10.59 14.56 6.39
CA GLY A 90 9.86 15.81 6.29
C GLY A 90 9.40 16.34 7.65
N THR A 91 9.05 15.46 8.58
CA THR A 91 8.69 15.85 9.95
C THR A 91 9.91 16.18 10.79
N PHE A 92 10.98 15.38 10.77
CA PHE A 92 12.18 15.63 11.59
C PHE A 92 12.97 16.89 11.20
N VAL A 93 13.20 17.11 9.91
CA VAL A 93 14.18 18.11 9.45
C VAL A 93 13.50 19.48 9.35
N LYS A 94 13.86 20.44 10.21
CA LYS A 94 13.24 21.77 10.21
C LYS A 94 13.50 22.58 8.95
N ASN A 95 14.70 22.50 8.37
CA ASN A 95 15.06 23.25 7.17
C ASN A 95 14.51 22.54 5.93
N THR A 96 13.61 23.20 5.19
CA THR A 96 12.96 22.61 4.00
C THR A 96 13.94 22.21 2.91
N ALA A 97 14.96 23.02 2.61
CA ALA A 97 15.92 22.70 1.55
C ALA A 97 16.75 21.46 1.92
N LEU A 98 17.18 21.37 3.19
CA LEU A 98 17.89 20.19 3.69
C LEU A 98 16.99 18.95 3.69
N ALA A 99 15.72 19.09 4.13
CA ALA A 99 14.76 17.99 4.13
C ALA A 99 14.56 17.44 2.71
N VAL A 100 14.33 18.32 1.74
CA VAL A 100 14.16 17.95 0.33
C VAL A 100 15.41 17.29 -0.22
N PHE A 101 16.60 17.82 0.07
CA PHE A 101 17.85 17.20 -0.36
C PHE A 101 17.99 15.76 0.17
N ILE A 102 17.72 15.54 1.46
CA ILE A 102 17.74 14.20 2.05
C ILE A 102 16.69 13.30 1.40
N GLY A 103 15.49 13.81 1.14
CA GLY A 103 14.42 13.09 0.42
C GLY A 103 14.81 12.70 -1.01
N VAL A 104 15.49 13.58 -1.74
CA VAL A 104 16.02 13.33 -3.09
C VAL A 104 17.06 12.20 -3.04
N VAL A 105 18.02 12.29 -2.13
CA VAL A 105 19.08 11.29 -1.94
C VAL A 105 18.47 9.94 -1.55
N TYR A 106 17.54 9.93 -0.60
CA TYR A 106 16.85 8.70 -0.20
C TYR A 106 16.07 8.09 -1.37
N GLY A 107 15.31 8.90 -2.10
CA GLY A 107 14.60 8.48 -3.31
C GLY A 107 15.53 7.84 -4.34
N ALA A 108 16.71 8.40 -4.59
CA ALA A 108 17.72 7.82 -5.49
C ALA A 108 18.25 6.46 -5.00
N ILE A 109 18.48 6.34 -3.69
CA ILE A 109 19.07 5.14 -3.07
C ILE A 109 18.12 3.94 -3.11
N VAL A 110 16.80 4.15 -3.03
CA VAL A 110 15.82 3.05 -3.00
C VAL A 110 15.95 2.10 -4.20
N PRO A 111 15.80 2.56 -5.46
CA PRO A 111 15.95 1.67 -6.62
C PRO A 111 17.37 1.12 -6.76
N LEU A 112 18.40 1.92 -6.46
CA LEU A 112 19.80 1.46 -6.50
C LEU A 112 20.06 0.31 -5.53
N THR A 113 19.53 0.41 -4.32
CA THR A 113 19.65 -0.63 -3.29
C THR A 113 18.90 -1.89 -3.71
N LEU A 114 17.69 -1.75 -4.25
CA LEU A 114 16.92 -2.89 -4.74
C LEU A 114 17.66 -3.61 -5.88
N ASP A 115 18.10 -2.87 -6.88
CA ASP A 115 18.81 -3.44 -8.04
C ASP A 115 20.15 -4.08 -7.60
N ALA A 116 20.83 -3.51 -6.60
CA ALA A 116 22.05 -4.10 -6.02
C ALA A 116 21.76 -5.39 -5.22
N ILE A 117 20.65 -5.46 -4.48
CA ILE A 117 20.23 -6.67 -3.76
C ILE A 117 19.90 -7.78 -4.76
N ILE A 118 19.09 -7.48 -5.78
CA ILE A 118 18.68 -8.44 -6.81
C ILE A 118 19.92 -8.99 -7.55
N LYS A 119 20.80 -8.12 -8.04
CA LYS A 119 22.06 -8.53 -8.66
C LYS A 119 22.96 -9.32 -7.71
N GLY A 120 22.99 -8.95 -6.43
CA GLY A 120 23.74 -9.67 -5.40
C GLY A 120 23.28 -11.12 -5.25
N PHE A 121 21.96 -11.35 -5.32
CA PHE A 121 21.39 -12.70 -5.26
C PHE A 121 21.65 -13.55 -6.49
N GLU A 122 21.88 -12.96 -7.67
CA GLU A 122 22.29 -13.70 -8.87
C GLU A 122 23.68 -14.36 -8.73
N TYR A 123 24.55 -13.80 -7.88
CA TYR A 123 25.89 -14.38 -7.62
C TYR A 123 25.89 -15.48 -6.56
N LEU A 124 24.75 -15.74 -5.91
CA LEU A 124 24.66 -16.76 -4.88
C LEU A 124 24.57 -18.17 -5.48
N PRO A 125 25.19 -19.20 -4.85
CA PRO A 125 25.14 -20.58 -5.33
C PRO A 125 23.72 -21.14 -5.55
N VAL A 126 22.77 -20.70 -4.72
CA VAL A 126 21.35 -21.04 -4.80
C VAL A 126 20.58 -19.76 -5.01
N ASN A 127 20.09 -19.54 -6.23
CA ASN A 127 19.15 -18.46 -6.49
C ASN A 127 17.79 -18.84 -5.91
N PHE A 128 17.34 -18.05 -4.93
CA PHE A 128 16.05 -18.24 -4.27
C PHE A 128 15.07 -17.10 -4.54
N LEU A 129 15.37 -16.20 -5.49
CA LEU A 129 14.50 -15.07 -5.80
C LEU A 129 13.14 -15.53 -6.34
N ASP A 130 13.13 -16.48 -7.25
CA ASP A 130 11.89 -17.03 -7.83
C ASP A 130 11.02 -17.66 -6.74
N ALA A 131 11.65 -18.41 -5.83
CA ALA A 131 10.97 -18.99 -4.68
C ALA A 131 10.46 -17.89 -3.72
N LEU A 132 11.23 -16.81 -3.53
CA LEU A 132 10.84 -15.70 -2.66
C LEU A 132 9.66 -14.91 -3.25
N ALA A 133 9.52 -14.81 -4.57
CA ALA A 133 8.37 -14.18 -5.22
C ALA A 133 7.04 -14.83 -4.82
N SER A 134 7.03 -16.14 -4.56
CA SER A 134 5.83 -16.89 -4.10
C SER A 134 5.29 -16.46 -2.72
N VAL A 135 6.00 -15.58 -2.00
CA VAL A 135 5.47 -14.90 -0.82
C VAL A 135 4.20 -14.11 -1.16
N GLY A 136 4.09 -13.62 -2.41
CA GLY A 136 2.96 -12.85 -2.90
C GLY A 136 1.69 -13.65 -3.13
N ASP A 137 1.78 -14.94 -3.47
CA ASP A 137 0.64 -15.72 -3.97
C ASP A 137 -0.53 -15.73 -2.99
N PRO A 138 -0.35 -16.03 -1.69
CA PRO A 138 -1.48 -16.07 -0.76
C PRO A 138 -2.12 -14.70 -0.57
N ILE A 139 -1.39 -13.60 -0.83
CA ILE A 139 -1.93 -12.23 -0.77
C ILE A 139 -2.98 -12.06 -1.86
N ILE A 140 -2.69 -12.47 -3.09
CA ILE A 140 -3.59 -12.31 -4.24
C ILE A 140 -4.95 -12.95 -3.96
N TYR A 141 -4.96 -14.14 -3.36
CA TYR A 141 -6.20 -14.88 -3.08
C TYR A 141 -6.89 -14.45 -1.78
N ALA A 142 -6.14 -14.27 -0.70
CA ALA A 142 -6.73 -14.00 0.61
C ALA A 142 -7.24 -12.56 0.75
N PHE A 143 -6.54 -11.60 0.14
CA PHE A 143 -6.85 -10.18 0.26
C PHE A 143 -8.27 -9.85 -0.23
N VAL A 144 -8.79 -10.62 -1.17
CA VAL A 144 -10.16 -10.51 -1.68
C VAL A 144 -11.23 -10.58 -0.59
N ALA A 145 -10.94 -11.23 0.54
CA ALA A 145 -11.86 -11.35 1.66
C ALA A 145 -11.97 -10.09 2.54
N PHE A 146 -11.12 -9.06 2.36
CA PHE A 146 -11.09 -7.89 3.27
C PHE A 146 -12.43 -7.18 3.42
N PRO A 147 -13.27 -6.99 2.36
CA PRO A 147 -14.55 -6.31 2.54
C PRO A 147 -15.50 -7.12 3.42
N ALA A 148 -15.49 -8.45 3.28
CA ALA A 148 -16.33 -9.34 4.09
C ALA A 148 -15.90 -9.34 5.57
N ILE A 149 -14.59 -9.34 5.82
CA ILE A 149 -14.04 -9.26 7.18
C ILE A 149 -14.33 -7.89 7.80
N ALA A 150 -14.18 -6.80 7.03
CA ALA A 150 -14.53 -5.46 7.47
C ALA A 150 -16.03 -5.34 7.83
N VAL A 151 -16.91 -5.93 7.02
CA VAL A 151 -18.35 -6.05 7.37
C VAL A 151 -18.55 -6.87 8.64
N GLY A 152 -17.77 -7.94 8.82
CA GLY A 152 -17.78 -8.76 10.03
C GLY A 152 -17.43 -7.97 11.30
N TYR A 153 -16.38 -7.14 11.26
CA TYR A 153 -16.01 -6.28 12.37
C TYR A 153 -17.07 -5.21 12.66
N GLN A 154 -17.59 -4.57 11.62
CA GLN A 154 -18.45 -3.41 11.80
C GLN A 154 -19.92 -3.77 12.07
N PHE A 155 -20.46 -4.73 11.33
CA PHE A 155 -21.90 -5.05 11.34
C PHE A 155 -22.21 -6.45 11.87
N GLY A 156 -21.19 -7.16 12.36
CA GLY A 156 -21.31 -8.45 13.02
C GLY A 156 -21.10 -9.66 12.10
N LYS A 157 -20.80 -10.80 12.74
CA LYS A 157 -20.37 -12.05 12.08
C LYS A 157 -21.34 -12.55 10.99
N GLY A 158 -22.65 -12.44 11.22
CA GLY A 158 -23.67 -12.91 10.26
C GLY A 158 -23.64 -12.17 8.93
N LYS A 159 -23.56 -10.82 8.95
CA LYS A 159 -23.43 -10.02 7.72
C LYS A 159 -22.07 -10.20 7.06
N GLY A 160 -21.02 -10.39 7.85
CA GLY A 160 -19.70 -10.74 7.33
C GLY A 160 -19.72 -12.05 6.55
N LEU A 161 -20.35 -13.09 7.09
CA LEU A 161 -20.50 -14.39 6.42
C LEU A 161 -21.31 -14.29 5.12
N ILE A 162 -22.43 -13.56 5.14
CA ILE A 162 -23.24 -13.33 3.91
C ILE A 162 -22.40 -12.62 2.85
N THR A 163 -21.64 -11.59 3.24
CA THR A 163 -20.77 -10.84 2.32
C THR A 163 -19.68 -11.74 1.74
N PHE A 164 -19.07 -12.60 2.57
CA PHE A 164 -18.11 -13.58 2.11
C PHE A 164 -18.71 -14.55 1.09
N LEU A 165 -19.88 -15.11 1.37
CA LEU A 165 -20.57 -16.02 0.45
C LEU A 165 -20.92 -15.35 -0.87
N LEU A 166 -21.40 -14.10 -0.85
CA LEU A 166 -21.68 -13.34 -2.07
C LEU A 166 -20.40 -13.05 -2.86
N SER A 167 -19.31 -12.70 -2.19
CA SER A 167 -18.01 -12.45 -2.83
C SER A 167 -17.45 -13.73 -3.45
N ALA A 168 -17.56 -14.87 -2.75
CA ALA A 168 -17.18 -16.18 -3.25
C ALA A 168 -18.05 -16.63 -4.43
N LEU A 169 -19.35 -16.35 -4.42
CA LEU A 169 -20.22 -16.58 -5.58
C LEU A 169 -19.79 -15.72 -6.77
N GLY A 170 -19.45 -14.46 -6.53
CA GLY A 170 -18.90 -13.56 -7.56
C GLY A 170 -17.61 -14.14 -8.18
N TRP A 171 -16.73 -14.69 -7.34
CA TRP A 171 -15.53 -15.40 -7.80
C TRP A 171 -15.88 -16.58 -8.70
N ILE A 172 -16.67 -17.54 -8.20
CA ILE A 172 -17.00 -18.79 -8.90
C ILE A 172 -17.72 -18.51 -10.24
N ILE A 173 -18.64 -17.54 -10.24
CA ILE A 173 -19.34 -17.14 -11.47
C ILE A 173 -18.35 -16.56 -12.47
N THR A 174 -17.46 -15.67 -12.02
CA THR A 174 -16.44 -15.05 -12.89
C THR A 174 -15.51 -16.10 -13.48
N GLU A 175 -15.04 -17.04 -12.67
CA GLU A 175 -14.17 -18.14 -13.10
C GLU A 175 -14.86 -19.01 -14.16
N ARG A 176 -16.16 -19.27 -14.00
CA ARG A 176 -16.94 -20.07 -14.95
C ARG A 176 -17.21 -19.37 -16.29
N ILE A 177 -17.33 -18.05 -16.30
CA ILE A 177 -17.61 -17.27 -17.53
C ILE A 177 -16.33 -16.84 -18.25
N ASN A 178 -15.16 -17.00 -17.63
CA ASN A 178 -13.88 -16.59 -18.20
C ASN A 178 -13.39 -17.61 -19.26
N PRO A 179 -12.84 -17.17 -20.41
CA PRO A 179 -12.78 -15.79 -20.91
C PRO A 179 -14.11 -15.32 -21.51
N VAL A 180 -14.44 -14.03 -21.32
CA VAL A 180 -15.65 -13.44 -21.90
C VAL A 180 -15.34 -12.83 -23.26
N ASN A 181 -16.08 -13.24 -24.29
CA ASN A 181 -16.01 -12.62 -25.61
C ASN A 181 -16.82 -11.32 -25.64
N ILE A 182 -16.16 -10.18 -25.55
CA ILE A 182 -16.77 -8.85 -25.67
C ILE A 182 -16.42 -8.28 -27.04
N ALA A 183 -17.43 -8.03 -27.87
CA ALA A 183 -17.26 -7.42 -29.19
C ALA A 183 -16.22 -8.11 -30.11
N GLY A 184 -16.10 -9.44 -30.01
CA GLY A 184 -15.18 -10.25 -30.81
C GLY A 184 -13.76 -10.38 -30.25
N ASN A 185 -13.47 -9.79 -29.08
CA ASN A 185 -12.20 -9.94 -28.37
C ASN A 185 -12.39 -10.77 -27.10
N GLU A 186 -11.46 -11.71 -26.84
CA GLU A 186 -11.39 -12.42 -25.57
C GLU A 186 -10.89 -11.47 -24.48
N VAL A 187 -11.73 -11.22 -23.48
CA VAL A 187 -11.40 -10.40 -22.31
C VAL A 187 -11.39 -11.30 -21.08
N ALA A 188 -10.21 -11.44 -20.47
CA ALA A 188 -10.06 -12.09 -19.19
C ALA A 188 -10.55 -11.14 -18.08
N LEU A 189 -11.61 -11.53 -17.38
CA LEU A 189 -12.07 -10.82 -16.20
C LEU A 189 -11.22 -11.18 -14.99
N SER A 190 -10.88 -10.19 -14.16
CA SER A 190 -10.21 -10.43 -12.88
C SER A 190 -11.22 -11.01 -11.88
N THR A 191 -11.08 -12.30 -11.57
CA THR A 191 -11.89 -13.00 -10.56
C THR A 191 -11.74 -12.34 -9.19
N GLN A 192 -10.51 -11.96 -8.85
CA GLN A 192 -10.16 -11.28 -7.61
C GLN A 192 -10.83 -9.90 -7.53
N GLY A 193 -10.72 -9.11 -8.61
CA GLY A 193 -11.32 -7.78 -8.70
C GLY A 193 -12.84 -7.81 -8.58
N ILE A 194 -13.52 -8.75 -9.26
CA ILE A 194 -14.98 -8.86 -9.18
C ILE A 194 -15.43 -9.31 -7.79
N ALA A 195 -14.77 -10.31 -7.21
CA ALA A 195 -15.09 -10.78 -5.86
C ALA A 195 -14.90 -9.66 -4.81
N MET A 196 -13.80 -8.88 -4.91
CA MET A 196 -13.57 -7.70 -4.09
C MET A 196 -14.66 -6.65 -4.29
N LEU A 197 -15.05 -6.37 -5.54
CA LEU A 197 -16.08 -5.39 -5.87
C LEU A 197 -17.43 -5.79 -5.26
N VAL A 198 -17.84 -7.05 -5.35
CA VAL A 198 -19.06 -7.56 -4.74
C VAL A 198 -19.03 -7.37 -3.22
N GLY A 199 -17.90 -7.70 -2.58
CA GLY A 199 -17.70 -7.47 -1.16
C GLY A 199 -17.81 -5.99 -0.77
N MET A 200 -17.21 -5.10 -1.56
CA MET A 200 -17.27 -3.66 -1.34
C MET A 200 -18.68 -3.09 -1.53
N ILE A 201 -19.44 -3.57 -2.52
CA ILE A 201 -20.85 -3.18 -2.71
C ILE A 201 -21.66 -3.58 -1.47
N CYS A 202 -21.44 -4.77 -0.92
CA CYS A 202 -22.12 -5.20 0.31
C CYS A 202 -21.76 -4.29 1.50
N LEU A 203 -20.47 -3.99 1.67
CA LEU A 203 -20.00 -3.08 2.72
C LEU A 203 -20.65 -1.71 2.62
N ILE A 204 -20.60 -1.08 1.43
CA ILE A 204 -21.21 0.22 1.18
C ILE A 204 -22.71 0.17 1.41
N THR A 205 -23.39 -0.91 1.00
CA THR A 205 -24.83 -1.08 1.19
C THR A 205 -25.20 -1.19 2.66
N TYR A 206 -24.45 -1.96 3.46
CA TYR A 206 -24.68 -2.06 4.89
C TYR A 206 -24.39 -0.75 5.61
N ALA A 207 -23.28 -0.09 5.26
CA ALA A 207 -22.91 1.21 5.81
C ALA A 207 -23.94 2.30 5.46
N ALA A 208 -24.45 2.33 4.23
CA ALA A 208 -25.45 3.31 3.82
C ALA A 208 -26.82 3.11 4.51
N ARG A 209 -27.13 1.89 4.94
CA ARG A 209 -28.39 1.55 5.65
C ARG A 209 -28.30 1.77 7.16
N ASP A 210 -27.09 1.91 7.70
CA ASP A 210 -26.89 2.13 9.12
C ASP A 210 -27.15 3.60 9.46
N LYS A 211 -28.24 3.84 10.20
CA LYS A 211 -28.71 5.17 10.60
C LYS A 211 -28.19 5.61 11.96
N SER A 212 -27.19 4.92 12.53
CA SER A 212 -26.54 5.36 13.77
C SER A 212 -25.96 6.77 13.57
N ARG A 213 -26.63 7.76 14.17
CA ARG A 213 -26.20 9.16 14.13
C ARG A 213 -24.95 9.30 14.99
N VAL A 214 -23.82 9.61 14.36
CA VAL A 214 -22.68 10.20 15.05
C VAL A 214 -22.89 11.70 15.07
N GLU A 215 -22.59 12.35 16.19
CA GLU A 215 -22.70 13.81 16.36
C GLU A 215 -21.98 14.58 15.26
N ASP A 216 -22.58 15.71 14.89
CA ASP A 216 -22.12 16.60 13.84
C ASP A 216 -20.81 17.25 14.28
N ILE A 217 -19.68 16.80 13.72
CA ILE A 217 -18.40 17.48 13.93
C ILE A 217 -18.49 18.79 13.13
N GLY A 218 -18.55 19.91 13.86
CA GLY A 218 -19.01 21.21 13.37
C GLY A 218 -18.53 21.62 11.96
N ASP A 219 -19.50 21.97 11.11
CA ASP A 219 -19.33 22.41 9.72
C ASP A 219 -18.28 23.51 9.50
N GLY A 220 -18.02 24.35 10.52
CA GLY A 220 -17.07 25.46 10.46
C GLY A 220 -15.61 25.02 10.34
N LEU A 221 -15.17 24.03 11.12
CA LEU A 221 -13.78 23.54 11.12
C LEU A 221 -13.42 22.88 9.77
N PHE A 222 -14.36 22.15 9.18
CA PHE A 222 -14.16 21.49 7.89
C PHE A 222 -14.05 22.49 6.74
N ALA A 223 -14.80 23.59 6.77
CA ALA A 223 -14.73 24.59 5.70
C ALA A 223 -13.34 25.24 5.59
N GLU A 224 -12.71 25.56 6.73
CA GLU A 224 -11.36 26.14 6.77
C GLU A 224 -10.30 25.16 6.28
N ASN A 225 -10.35 23.90 6.74
CA ASN A 225 -9.43 22.85 6.32
C ASN A 225 -9.56 22.53 4.83
N VAL A 226 -10.79 22.49 4.28
CA VAL A 226 -11.01 22.36 2.83
C VAL A 226 -10.36 23.53 2.07
N LYS A 227 -10.54 24.76 2.55
CA LYS A 227 -9.95 25.94 1.92
C LYS A 227 -8.42 25.90 1.94
N ARG A 228 -7.83 25.47 3.05
CA ARG A 228 -6.39 25.27 3.19
C ARG A 228 -5.86 24.24 2.18
N ILE A 229 -6.49 23.07 2.09
CA ILE A 229 -6.06 22.00 1.17
C ILE A 229 -6.19 22.49 -0.29
N ARG A 230 -7.32 23.10 -0.66
CA ARG A 230 -7.52 23.65 -2.01
C ARG A 230 -6.53 24.75 -2.38
N LYS A 231 -6.13 25.60 -1.42
CA LYS A 231 -5.10 26.61 -1.65
C LYS A 231 -3.77 25.99 -2.06
N ASN A 232 -3.47 24.79 -1.57
CA ASN A 232 -2.24 24.06 -1.87
C ASN A 232 -2.38 23.08 -3.05
N ILE A 233 -3.47 23.11 -3.82
CA ILE A 233 -3.70 22.20 -4.95
C ILE A 233 -2.53 22.18 -5.93
N TYR A 234 -1.92 23.34 -6.24
CA TYR A 234 -0.79 23.45 -7.15
C TYR A 234 0.45 22.69 -6.67
N PHE A 235 0.59 22.44 -5.37
CA PHE A 235 1.64 21.59 -4.81
C PHE A 235 1.24 20.11 -4.79
N LEU A 236 -0.05 19.77 -4.88
CA LEU A 236 -0.50 18.38 -4.89
C LEU A 236 -0.45 17.78 -6.31
N LEU A 237 -0.78 18.55 -7.34
CA LEU A 237 -0.81 18.07 -8.73
C LEU A 237 0.50 17.39 -9.19
N PRO A 238 1.70 17.95 -8.93
CA PRO A 238 2.93 17.32 -9.39
C PRO A 238 3.20 15.97 -8.70
N MET A 239 2.76 15.80 -7.46
CA MET A 239 2.88 14.51 -6.78
C MET A 239 2.04 13.43 -7.48
N GLY A 240 0.80 13.76 -7.86
CA GLY A 240 -0.06 12.86 -8.63
C GLY A 240 0.58 12.46 -9.97
N ALA A 241 1.22 13.40 -10.66
CA ALA A 241 1.94 13.10 -11.89
C ALA A 241 3.13 12.17 -11.66
N ILE A 242 3.98 12.45 -10.67
CA ILE A 242 5.18 11.65 -10.38
C ILE A 242 4.79 10.19 -10.05
N LEU A 243 3.75 10.00 -9.24
CA LEU A 243 3.26 8.67 -8.87
C LEU A 243 2.75 7.90 -10.09
N ALA A 244 1.92 8.54 -10.92
CA ALA A 244 1.36 7.88 -12.10
C ALA A 244 2.44 7.56 -13.17
N ILE A 245 3.44 8.43 -13.34
CA ILE A 245 4.59 8.18 -14.22
C ILE A 245 5.37 6.94 -13.74
N ALA A 246 5.71 6.87 -12.44
CA ALA A 246 6.42 5.73 -11.88
C ALA A 246 5.60 4.43 -12.01
N ALA A 247 4.28 4.53 -11.83
CA ALA A 247 3.35 3.42 -11.97
C ALA A 247 3.26 2.92 -13.42
N ASN A 248 3.33 3.80 -14.41
CA ASN A 248 3.30 3.40 -15.82
C ASN A 248 4.49 2.53 -16.24
N TYR A 249 5.64 2.71 -15.58
CA TYR A 249 6.78 1.81 -15.74
C TYR A 249 6.70 0.53 -14.89
N HIS A 250 5.64 0.37 -14.09
CA HIS A 250 5.43 -0.74 -13.14
C HIS A 250 6.54 -0.87 -12.09
N TRP A 251 7.28 0.20 -11.81
CA TRP A 251 8.35 0.19 -10.80
C TRP A 251 7.85 0.39 -9.38
N ILE A 252 6.62 0.87 -9.23
CA ILE A 252 6.02 1.17 -7.94
C ILE A 252 4.65 0.53 -7.80
N ALA A 253 4.40 -0.01 -6.61
CA ALA A 253 3.11 -0.55 -6.23
C ALA A 253 2.53 0.19 -5.01
N GLY A 254 1.23 0.42 -5.01
CA GLY A 254 0.52 1.04 -3.89
C GLY A 254 0.47 0.17 -2.64
N GLU A 255 -0.02 -1.06 -2.80
CA GLU A 255 -0.19 -2.04 -1.72
C GLU A 255 0.51 -3.38 -2.06
N PRO A 256 0.79 -4.23 -1.06
CA PRO A 256 1.27 -5.61 -1.22
C PRO A 256 0.64 -6.41 -2.35
N ILE A 257 -0.69 -6.39 -2.43
CA ILE A 257 -1.44 -7.12 -3.46
C ILE A 257 -1.14 -6.58 -4.86
N ALA A 258 -1.02 -5.27 -5.03
CA ALA A 258 -0.70 -4.69 -6.32
C ALA A 258 0.74 -5.04 -6.74
N ALA A 259 1.67 -5.10 -5.77
CA ALA A 259 3.04 -5.53 -6.03
C ALA A 259 3.09 -6.99 -6.48
N ALA A 260 2.34 -7.89 -5.82
CA ALA A 260 2.26 -9.29 -6.21
C ALA A 260 1.64 -9.46 -7.61
N LEU A 261 0.50 -8.81 -7.88
CA LEU A 261 -0.16 -8.87 -9.19
C LEU A 261 0.71 -8.33 -10.33
N LEU A 262 1.46 -7.25 -10.10
CA LEU A 262 2.37 -6.72 -11.11
C LEU A 262 3.57 -7.64 -11.35
N ALA A 263 4.06 -8.35 -10.32
CA ALA A 263 5.13 -9.34 -10.47
C ALA A 263 4.69 -10.52 -11.34
N ASP A 264 3.42 -10.93 -11.22
CA ASP A 264 2.80 -11.96 -12.06
C ASP A 264 2.41 -11.45 -13.46
N GLY A 265 2.65 -10.17 -13.75
CA GLY A 265 2.29 -9.54 -15.03
C GLY A 265 0.79 -9.20 -15.16
N GLU A 266 0.00 -9.36 -14.11
CA GLU A 266 -1.44 -9.04 -14.09
C GLU A 266 -1.73 -7.53 -13.88
N ILE A 267 -1.30 -6.70 -14.83
CA ILE A 267 -1.40 -5.24 -14.76
C ILE A 267 -2.86 -4.77 -14.59
N THR A 268 -3.79 -5.35 -15.35
CA THR A 268 -5.22 -4.99 -15.28
C THR A 268 -5.83 -5.33 -13.93
N SER A 269 -5.47 -6.48 -13.35
CA SER A 269 -5.90 -6.88 -12.01
C SER A 269 -5.33 -5.90 -10.97
N ALA A 270 -4.05 -5.56 -11.04
CA ALA A 270 -3.41 -4.61 -10.13
C ALA A 270 -4.10 -3.23 -10.18
N ALA A 271 -4.47 -2.76 -11.37
CA ALA A 271 -5.21 -1.52 -11.53
C ALA A 271 -6.61 -1.60 -10.91
N LEU A 272 -7.37 -2.68 -11.19
CA LEU A 272 -8.70 -2.89 -10.60
C LEU A 272 -8.64 -2.89 -9.07
N VAL A 273 -7.66 -3.57 -8.49
CA VAL A 273 -7.43 -3.57 -7.04
C VAL A 273 -7.20 -2.15 -6.52
N ALA A 274 -6.35 -1.35 -7.18
CA ALA A 274 -6.10 0.04 -6.80
C ALA A 274 -7.38 0.91 -6.85
N PHE A 275 -8.23 0.73 -7.86
CA PHE A 275 -9.52 1.43 -7.94
C PHE A 275 -10.50 1.02 -6.83
N ILE A 276 -10.57 -0.28 -6.52
CA ILE A 276 -11.45 -0.78 -5.45
C ILE A 276 -10.97 -0.30 -4.08
N GLN A 277 -9.66 -0.28 -3.85
CA GLN A 277 -9.07 0.25 -2.62
C GLN A 277 -9.33 1.75 -2.46
N ALA A 278 -9.30 2.54 -3.53
CA ALA A 278 -9.68 3.95 -3.45
C ALA A 278 -11.11 4.11 -2.90
N LEU A 279 -12.06 3.28 -3.30
CA LEU A 279 -13.42 3.31 -2.74
C LEU A 279 -13.45 2.93 -1.26
N ALA A 280 -12.58 2.01 -0.85
CA ALA A 280 -12.48 1.52 0.52
C ALA A 280 -11.85 2.56 1.48
N PHE A 281 -10.80 3.24 1.05
CA PHE A 281 -10.04 4.19 1.86
C PHE A 281 -10.51 5.64 1.70
N MET A 282 -11.24 6.00 0.65
CA MET A 282 -11.76 7.34 0.43
C MET A 282 -12.46 7.93 1.67
N PRO A 283 -13.35 7.21 2.39
CA PRO A 283 -13.99 7.76 3.60
C PRO A 283 -12.97 8.15 4.68
N LEU A 284 -11.96 7.30 4.91
CA LEU A 284 -10.90 7.54 5.88
C LEU A 284 -10.02 8.72 5.46
N VAL A 285 -9.54 8.73 4.21
CA VAL A 285 -8.64 9.77 3.70
C VAL A 285 -9.32 11.13 3.76
N ILE A 286 -10.56 11.22 3.28
CA ILE A 286 -11.30 12.48 3.27
C ILE A 286 -11.57 12.95 4.69
N THR A 287 -12.01 12.08 5.59
CA THR A 287 -12.36 12.52 6.95
C THR A 287 -11.14 12.93 7.76
N THR A 288 -10.03 12.21 7.64
CA THR A 288 -8.76 12.59 8.27
C THR A 288 -8.19 13.88 7.66
N ALA A 289 -8.33 14.11 6.35
CA ALA A 289 -7.93 15.35 5.70
C ALA A 289 -8.81 16.55 6.12
N LEU A 290 -10.12 16.35 6.25
CA LEU A 290 -11.06 17.38 6.72
C LEU A 290 -10.81 17.78 8.17
N VAL A 291 -10.44 16.83 9.02
CA VAL A 291 -10.07 17.10 10.43
C VAL A 291 -8.72 17.82 10.52
N SER A 292 -7.74 17.43 9.70
CA SER A 292 -6.36 17.90 9.84
C SER A 292 -5.98 19.12 9.00
N GLY A 293 -6.69 19.37 7.90
CA GLY A 293 -6.26 20.35 6.89
C GLY A 293 -4.97 19.94 6.14
N VAL A 294 -4.57 18.67 6.25
CA VAL A 294 -3.40 18.07 5.59
C VAL A 294 -3.89 16.93 4.70
N TYR A 295 -3.49 16.93 3.42
CA TYR A 295 -3.99 15.96 2.45
C TYR A 295 -3.17 14.65 2.45
N ALA A 296 -3.64 13.64 1.73
CA ALA A 296 -2.88 12.41 1.49
C ALA A 296 -1.92 12.59 0.31
N THR A 297 -0.66 12.21 0.48
CA THR A 297 0.38 12.40 -0.55
C THR A 297 0.07 11.63 -1.85
N ASN A 298 -0.63 10.50 -1.76
CA ASN A 298 -1.04 9.64 -2.89
C ASN A 298 -2.52 9.76 -3.28
N GLY A 299 -3.27 10.73 -2.74
CA GLY A 299 -4.70 10.90 -3.02
C GLY A 299 -5.60 9.96 -2.20
N TRP A 300 -6.76 9.56 -2.74
CA TRP A 300 -7.78 8.73 -2.04
C TRP A 300 -7.39 7.26 -1.78
N CYS A 301 -6.10 6.91 -1.93
CA CYS A 301 -5.51 5.57 -1.96
C CYS A 301 -5.41 4.99 -3.38
N ASP A 302 -4.17 4.97 -3.87
CA ASP A 302 -3.60 4.20 -4.98
C ASP A 302 -4.28 4.20 -6.36
N TRP A 303 -5.51 4.68 -6.57
CA TRP A 303 -6.09 4.74 -7.91
C TRP A 303 -5.35 5.71 -8.86
N ILE A 304 -4.62 6.70 -8.34
CA ILE A 304 -3.70 7.51 -9.16
C ILE A 304 -2.59 6.61 -9.76
N ILE A 305 -2.10 5.67 -8.97
CA ILE A 305 -1.13 4.65 -9.39
C ILE A 305 -1.83 3.65 -10.34
N GLY A 306 -3.06 3.25 -10.03
CA GLY A 306 -3.91 2.41 -10.88
C GLY A 306 -4.15 3.00 -12.28
N LEU A 307 -4.40 4.31 -12.38
CA LEU A 307 -4.46 5.04 -13.64
C LEU A 307 -3.12 4.98 -14.38
N GLY A 308 -2.00 5.09 -13.65
CA GLY A 308 -0.67 4.96 -14.22
C GLY A 308 -0.41 3.58 -14.84
N TYR A 309 -0.80 2.50 -14.18
CA TYR A 309 -0.66 1.12 -14.69
C TYR A 309 -1.32 0.92 -16.06
N VAL A 310 -2.51 1.48 -16.26
CA VAL A 310 -3.29 1.30 -17.50
C VAL A 310 -3.07 2.41 -18.54
N SER A 311 -2.18 3.37 -18.24
CA SER A 311 -1.91 4.49 -19.15
C SER A 311 -1.08 4.04 -20.36
N ALA A 312 -1.35 4.63 -21.52
CA ALA A 312 -0.67 4.26 -22.76
C ALA A 312 0.83 4.65 -22.80
N ASN A 313 1.22 5.71 -22.08
CA ASN A 313 2.61 6.15 -22.00
C ASN A 313 2.84 7.02 -20.74
N PRO A 314 4.10 7.26 -20.32
CA PRO A 314 4.40 7.94 -19.07
C PRO A 314 3.90 9.39 -19.04
N VAL A 315 3.92 10.10 -20.17
CA VAL A 315 3.44 11.49 -20.25
C VAL A 315 1.93 11.54 -20.01
N MET A 316 1.17 10.66 -20.65
CA MET A 316 -0.27 10.52 -20.43
C MET A 316 -0.56 10.12 -18.99
N ALA A 317 0.22 9.19 -18.42
CA ALA A 317 0.10 8.81 -17.02
C ALA A 317 0.28 10.02 -16.09
N GLY A 318 1.29 10.86 -16.34
CA GLY A 318 1.51 12.09 -15.58
C GLY A 318 0.34 13.08 -15.66
N VAL A 319 -0.23 13.28 -16.85
CA VAL A 319 -1.41 14.15 -17.05
C VAL A 319 -2.63 13.59 -16.33
N LEU A 320 -2.90 12.29 -16.47
CA LEU A 320 -4.02 11.62 -15.80
C LEU A 320 -3.86 11.64 -14.29
N GLY A 321 -2.65 11.40 -13.77
CA GLY A 321 -2.36 11.43 -12.34
C GLY A 321 -2.50 12.83 -11.72
N ALA A 322 -1.99 13.87 -12.39
CA ALA A 322 -2.21 15.24 -11.96
C ALA A 322 -3.70 15.63 -12.03
N GLY A 323 -4.38 15.29 -13.12
CA GLY A 323 -5.80 15.54 -13.29
C GLY A 323 -6.66 14.85 -12.23
N ALA A 324 -6.36 13.59 -11.92
CA ALA A 324 -6.99 12.80 -10.88
C ALA A 324 -6.83 13.48 -9.51
N MET A 325 -5.59 13.79 -9.10
CA MET A 325 -5.29 14.51 -7.85
C MET A 325 -6.06 15.85 -7.78
N GLY A 326 -6.10 16.59 -8.88
CA GLY A 326 -6.86 17.85 -8.95
C GLY A 326 -8.36 17.64 -8.75
N ALA A 327 -8.93 16.63 -9.42
CA ALA A 327 -10.34 16.29 -9.29
C ALA A 327 -10.70 15.88 -7.85
N GLU A 328 -9.83 15.14 -7.16
CA GLU A 328 -10.04 14.78 -5.76
C GLU A 328 -10.12 16.01 -4.85
N VAL A 329 -9.10 16.87 -4.91
CA VAL A 329 -8.98 18.04 -4.03
C VAL A 329 -10.15 19.01 -4.25
N LEU A 330 -10.59 19.16 -5.50
CA LEU A 330 -11.74 19.99 -5.84
C LEU A 330 -13.06 19.37 -5.37
N SER A 331 -13.20 18.04 -5.43
CA SER A 331 -14.43 17.34 -5.03
C SER A 331 -14.54 17.04 -3.53
N MET A 332 -13.44 17.12 -2.76
CA MET A 332 -13.37 16.78 -1.34
C MET A 332 -14.46 17.43 -0.48
N GLY A 333 -14.77 18.72 -0.68
CA GLY A 333 -15.83 19.39 0.07
C GLY A 333 -17.23 18.84 -0.20
N ARG A 334 -17.50 18.35 -1.42
CA ARG A 334 -18.79 17.71 -1.76
C ARG A 334 -18.87 16.30 -1.18
N ILE A 335 -17.78 15.54 -1.29
CA ILE A 335 -17.73 14.17 -0.79
C ILE A 335 -17.75 14.17 0.74
N GLY A 336 -17.07 15.11 1.41
CA GLY A 336 -17.17 15.30 2.85
C GLY A 336 -18.62 15.49 3.32
N LYS A 337 -19.37 16.38 2.66
CA LYS A 337 -20.80 16.58 2.94
C LYS A 337 -21.64 15.32 2.67
N PHE A 338 -21.27 14.53 1.66
CA PHE A 338 -21.92 13.26 1.39
C PHE A 338 -21.63 12.23 2.49
N LEU A 339 -20.38 12.11 2.94
CA LEU A 339 -19.98 11.20 4.02
C LEU A 339 -20.64 11.57 5.36
N ASN A 340 -20.89 12.86 5.63
CA ASN A 340 -21.65 13.29 6.82
C ASN A 340 -23.09 12.74 6.84
N LYS A 341 -23.68 12.42 5.67
CA LYS A 341 -25.00 11.76 5.61
C LYS A 341 -24.95 10.27 5.93
N PHE A 342 -23.76 9.66 5.89
CA PHE A 342 -23.55 8.22 6.11
C PHE A 342 -22.42 7.98 7.13
N PRO A 343 -22.66 8.23 8.43
CA PRO A 343 -21.62 8.12 9.47
C PRO A 343 -20.97 6.74 9.56
N ALA A 344 -21.75 5.67 9.33
CA ALA A 344 -21.21 4.32 9.32
C ALA A 344 -20.16 4.11 8.20
N LEU A 345 -20.30 4.76 7.05
CA LEU A 345 -19.32 4.67 5.97
C LEU A 345 -17.97 5.31 6.35
N LYS A 346 -18.00 6.36 7.18
CA LYS A 346 -16.80 6.95 7.78
C LYS A 346 -16.11 5.99 8.76
N LEU A 347 -16.89 5.30 9.60
CA LEU A 347 -16.39 4.30 10.54
C LEU A 347 -15.87 3.03 9.86
N SER A 348 -16.33 2.74 8.64
CA SER A 348 -15.85 1.57 7.87
C SER A 348 -14.37 1.64 7.56
N GLY A 349 -13.78 2.83 7.43
CA GLY A 349 -12.38 2.99 7.07
C GLY A 349 -11.40 2.31 8.04
N ASP A 350 -11.64 2.40 9.35
CA ASP A 350 -10.78 1.76 10.35
C ASP A 350 -10.97 0.23 10.38
N ASN A 351 -12.20 -0.25 10.15
CA ASN A 351 -12.49 -1.68 10.04
C ASN A 351 -11.89 -2.29 8.77
N ILE A 352 -11.89 -1.56 7.66
CA ILE A 352 -11.22 -1.92 6.41
C ILE A 352 -9.71 -2.04 6.64
N ARG A 353 -9.08 -1.03 7.27
CA ARG A 353 -7.66 -1.06 7.61
C ARG A 353 -7.31 -2.28 8.46
N SER A 354 -8.11 -2.53 9.50
CA SER A 354 -7.92 -3.67 10.41
C SER A 354 -8.06 -5.02 9.69
N ALA A 355 -9.05 -5.16 8.82
CA ALA A 355 -9.26 -6.36 8.01
C ALA A 355 -8.09 -6.62 7.06
N MET A 356 -7.60 -5.58 6.38
CA MET A 356 -6.45 -5.69 5.49
C MET A 356 -5.19 -6.14 6.21
N LEU A 357 -4.87 -5.50 7.35
CA LEU A 357 -3.68 -5.88 8.13
C LEU A 357 -3.74 -7.32 8.63
N GLN A 358 -4.91 -7.77 9.12
CA GLN A 358 -5.05 -9.16 9.59
C GLN A 358 -4.96 -10.18 8.45
N ILE A 359 -5.52 -9.89 7.28
CA ILE A 359 -5.36 -10.76 6.12
C ILE A 359 -3.91 -10.81 5.68
N LEU A 360 -3.24 -9.66 5.57
CA LEU A 360 -1.83 -9.61 5.18
C LEU A 360 -0.95 -10.36 6.18
N GLU A 361 -1.23 -10.28 7.49
CA GLU A 361 -0.48 -11.00 8.53
C GLU A 361 -0.51 -12.52 8.28
N ILE A 362 -1.69 -13.07 7.99
CA ILE A 362 -1.85 -14.51 7.72
C ILE A 362 -1.28 -14.86 6.34
N ALA A 363 -1.59 -14.08 5.31
CA ALA A 363 -1.17 -14.34 3.94
C ALA A 363 0.35 -14.32 3.79
N LEU A 364 1.03 -13.34 4.40
CA LEU A 364 2.49 -13.23 4.36
C LEU A 364 3.18 -14.34 5.16
N LEU A 365 2.57 -14.81 6.24
CA LEU A 365 3.07 -15.99 6.96
C LEU A 365 3.00 -17.24 6.09
N VAL A 366 1.83 -17.51 5.48
CA VAL A 366 1.64 -18.65 4.58
C VAL A 366 2.57 -18.53 3.36
N GLY A 367 2.70 -17.34 2.78
CA GLY A 367 3.58 -17.07 1.65
C GLY A 367 5.05 -17.31 2.02
N GLY A 368 5.48 -16.84 3.20
CA GLY A 368 6.82 -17.12 3.71
C GLY A 368 7.10 -18.61 3.91
N ILE A 369 6.11 -19.38 4.40
CA ILE A 369 6.22 -20.84 4.55
C ILE A 369 6.36 -21.52 3.18
N ASN A 370 5.52 -21.12 2.20
CA ASN A 370 5.55 -21.68 0.85
C ASN A 370 6.88 -21.38 0.16
N ALA A 371 7.32 -20.12 0.19
CA ALA A 371 8.59 -19.69 -0.35
C ALA A 371 9.75 -20.47 0.28
N ALA A 372 9.83 -20.52 1.61
CA ALA A 372 10.89 -21.26 2.29
C ALA A 372 10.87 -22.75 1.96
N ASN A 373 9.70 -23.36 1.75
CA ASN A 373 9.62 -24.75 1.32
C ASN A 373 10.15 -24.97 -0.10
N GLN A 374 9.95 -24.02 -1.01
CA GLN A 374 10.55 -24.09 -2.35
C GLN A 374 12.07 -23.93 -2.28
N ILE A 375 12.57 -23.07 -1.38
CA ILE A 375 14.01 -22.87 -1.15
C ILE A 375 14.67 -24.11 -0.54
N TRP A 376 14.06 -24.66 0.51
CA TRP A 376 14.55 -25.84 1.22
C TRP A 376 13.37 -26.73 1.60
N PRO A 377 13.09 -27.78 0.80
CA PRO A 377 11.94 -28.65 1.02
C PRO A 377 11.86 -29.23 2.44
N GLY A 378 10.73 -29.03 3.11
CA GLY A 378 10.46 -29.48 4.48
C GLY A 378 11.17 -28.65 5.57
N THR A 379 12.50 -28.51 5.46
CA THR A 379 13.30 -27.78 6.46
C THR A 379 13.01 -26.28 6.46
N GLY A 380 12.76 -25.68 5.30
CA GLY A 380 12.39 -24.28 5.19
C GLY A 380 11.06 -23.97 5.90
N MET A 381 10.06 -24.85 5.78
CA MET A 381 8.80 -24.72 6.54
C MET A 381 9.06 -24.76 8.05
N PHE A 382 9.83 -25.74 8.50
CA PHE A 382 10.22 -25.86 9.91
C PHE A 382 10.89 -24.57 10.41
N MET A 383 11.84 -24.04 9.64
CA MET A 383 12.56 -22.82 10.00
C MET A 383 11.65 -21.61 10.11
N VAL A 384 10.75 -21.39 9.14
CA VAL A 384 9.83 -20.24 9.17
C VAL A 384 8.88 -20.32 10.37
N VAL A 385 8.27 -21.48 10.61
CA VAL A 385 7.37 -21.66 11.75
C VAL A 385 8.13 -21.49 13.08
N ALA A 386 9.33 -22.07 13.21
CA ALA A 386 10.15 -21.92 14.40
C ALA A 386 10.54 -20.45 14.65
N LEU A 387 11.04 -19.75 13.63
CA LEU A 387 11.42 -18.33 13.72
C LEU A 387 10.21 -17.45 14.05
N TYR A 388 9.03 -17.74 13.49
CA TYR A 388 7.80 -17.01 13.80
C TYR A 388 7.41 -17.15 15.27
N ILE A 389 7.43 -18.38 15.81
CA ILE A 389 7.11 -18.62 17.22
C ILE A 389 8.17 -18.02 18.15
N LEU A 390 9.46 -18.12 17.80
CA LEU A 390 10.53 -17.48 18.55
C LEU A 390 10.37 -15.95 18.57
N ASN A 391 9.92 -15.35 17.46
CA ASN A 391 9.61 -13.92 17.40
C ASN A 391 8.44 -13.54 18.34
N GLU A 392 7.39 -14.37 18.43
CA GLU A 392 6.30 -14.15 19.42
C GLU A 392 6.82 -14.23 20.87
N ILE A 393 7.66 -15.23 21.17
CA ILE A 393 8.27 -15.42 22.52
C ILE A 393 9.17 -14.22 22.88
N ALA A 394 9.91 -13.69 21.91
CA ALA A 394 10.80 -12.54 22.10
C ALA A 394 10.06 -11.18 22.23
N GLY A 395 8.72 -11.18 22.27
CA GLY A 395 7.92 -9.96 22.37
C GLY A 395 7.74 -9.23 21.04
N LYS A 396 7.85 -9.94 19.91
CA LYS A 396 7.66 -9.43 18.54
C LYS A 396 8.65 -8.33 18.14
N PRO A 397 9.98 -8.56 18.25
CA PRO A 397 10.96 -7.62 17.73
C PRO A 397 10.78 -7.35 16.23
N VAL A 398 10.33 -8.36 15.48
CA VAL A 398 9.86 -8.23 14.10
C VAL A 398 8.35 -8.18 14.11
N ILE A 399 7.74 -7.21 13.41
CA ILE A 399 6.28 -7.16 13.34
C ILE A 399 5.74 -8.37 12.57
N ARG A 400 4.54 -8.84 12.92
CA ARG A 400 3.99 -10.10 12.39
C ARG A 400 3.87 -10.14 10.88
N LEU A 401 3.56 -9.00 10.26
CA LEU A 401 3.51 -8.84 8.80
C LEU A 401 4.86 -9.19 8.13
N ALA A 402 5.99 -8.94 8.80
CA ALA A 402 7.32 -9.19 8.26
C ALA A 402 7.86 -10.58 8.59
N ALA A 403 7.35 -11.19 9.64
CA ALA A 403 7.96 -12.37 10.23
C ALA A 403 8.06 -13.53 9.22
N GLY A 404 7.01 -13.77 8.42
CA GLY A 404 7.02 -14.78 7.35
C GLY A 404 8.04 -14.48 6.24
N PRO A 405 7.92 -13.34 5.54
CA PRO A 405 8.83 -12.97 4.45
C PRO A 405 10.30 -12.89 4.88
N ILE A 406 10.59 -12.29 6.05
CA ILE A 406 11.97 -12.18 6.56
C ILE A 406 12.51 -13.57 6.91
N ALA A 407 11.71 -14.45 7.50
CA ALA A 407 12.14 -15.81 7.78
C ALA A 407 12.47 -16.59 6.49
N ALA A 408 11.70 -16.40 5.41
CA ALA A 408 12.02 -16.99 4.11
C ALA A 408 13.35 -16.47 3.54
N ILE A 409 13.62 -15.17 3.65
CA ILE A 409 14.91 -14.58 3.27
C ILE A 409 16.05 -15.18 4.11
N ILE A 410 15.85 -15.34 5.42
CA ILE A 410 16.85 -15.98 6.32
C ILE A 410 17.12 -17.42 5.86
N VAL A 411 16.09 -18.19 5.48
CA VAL A 411 16.26 -19.55 4.94
C VAL A 411 17.09 -19.51 3.66
N GLY A 412 16.81 -18.60 2.72
CA GLY A 412 17.61 -18.43 1.49
C GLY A 412 19.08 -18.11 1.75
N ILE A 413 19.35 -17.23 2.71
CA ILE A 413 20.73 -16.91 3.14
C ILE A 413 21.41 -18.13 3.76
N LEU A 414 20.71 -18.86 4.64
CA LEU A 414 21.26 -20.05 5.30
C LEU A 414 21.59 -21.16 4.32
N VAL A 415 20.71 -21.44 3.36
CA VAL A 415 20.96 -22.45 2.31
C VAL A 415 22.20 -22.10 1.52
N ASN A 416 22.40 -20.83 1.19
CA ASN A 416 23.60 -20.38 0.48
C ASN A 416 24.88 -20.54 1.31
N ILE A 417 24.84 -20.24 2.61
CA ILE A 417 25.98 -20.49 3.51
C ILE A 417 26.29 -22.00 3.59
N LEU A 418 25.26 -22.85 3.68
CA LEU A 418 25.42 -24.30 3.72
C LEU A 418 25.95 -24.86 2.39
N ALA A 419 25.54 -24.29 1.25
CA ALA A 419 26.04 -24.65 -0.07
C ALA A 419 27.53 -24.30 -0.20
N LEU A 420 27.96 -23.13 0.28
CA LEU A 420 29.36 -22.71 0.29
C LEU A 420 30.25 -23.58 1.20
N THR A 421 29.69 -24.13 2.28
CA THR A 421 30.41 -25.02 3.21
C THR A 421 30.33 -26.50 2.84
N GLY A 422 29.64 -26.84 1.74
CA GLY A 422 29.47 -28.21 1.24
C GLY A 422 28.49 -29.07 2.05
N LEU A 423 27.75 -28.47 3.00
CA LEU A 423 26.76 -29.14 3.84
C LEU A 423 25.36 -29.19 3.21
N TYR A 424 25.15 -28.43 2.13
CA TYR A 424 23.95 -28.48 1.31
C TYR A 424 24.34 -28.79 -0.14
N ILE A 425 23.79 -29.87 -0.68
CA ILE A 425 23.94 -30.23 -2.09
C ILE A 425 22.81 -29.53 -2.83
N VAL A 426 23.17 -28.58 -3.68
CA VAL A 426 22.23 -27.95 -4.61
C VAL A 426 21.65 -29.05 -5.49
N GLN A 427 20.33 -29.26 -5.42
CA GLN A 427 19.62 -30.21 -6.28
C GLN A 427 19.30 -29.60 -7.64
#